data_AF-A0A928S2L8-F1
#
_entry.id   AF-A0A928S2L8-F1
#
_cell.length_a   1.000
_cell.length_b   1.000
_cell.length_c   1.000
_cell.angle_alpha   90.00
_cell.angle_beta   90.00
_cell.angle_gamma   90.00
#
_symmetry.space_group_name_H-M   'P 1'
#
loop_
_entity.id
_entity.type
_entity.pdbx_description
1 polymer ?
#
loop_
_entity_poly.entity_id
_entity_poly.type
_entity_poly.pdbx_seq_one_letter_code
_entity_poly.pdbx_strand_id
1 'polypeptide(L)'
;MPRESVEPLTTTPESETLRDAYLRAGVLTAKSSEDAHHVALATVAKADLIVSWNFKHIVHFEQMRGFNAVNLLEGYQTIEIRTPKEVV
;
A
#
# COMPACT_ATOMS: atom_id res chain seq x y z
N MET A 1 -15.62 -5.51 13.13
CA MET A 1 -14.92 -4.32 13.67
C MET A 1 -15.97 -3.41 14.30
N PRO A 2 -15.80 -2.99 15.57
CA PRO A 2 -16.60 -1.90 16.16
C PRO A 2 -16.53 -0.66 15.26
N ARG A 3 -17.65 0.06 15.09
CA ARG A 3 -17.66 1.24 14.19
C ARG A 3 -16.80 2.39 14.70
N GLU A 4 -16.54 2.43 16.01
CA GLU A 4 -15.65 3.40 16.66
C GLU A 4 -14.15 3.20 16.38
N SER A 5 -13.75 2.07 15.78
CA SER A 5 -12.35 1.75 15.48
C SER A 5 -12.04 1.80 13.98
N VAL A 6 -12.84 2.54 13.20
CA VAL A 6 -12.68 2.66 11.75
C VAL A 6 -12.59 4.13 11.38
N GLU A 7 -11.46 4.50 10.79
CA GLU A 7 -11.23 5.82 10.22
C GLU A 7 -11.21 5.73 8.69
N PRO A 8 -12.13 6.39 7.97
CA PRO A 8 -12.12 6.40 6.52
C PRO A 8 -11.02 7.34 6.02
N LEU A 9 -10.13 6.81 5.16
CA LEU A 9 -9.15 7.61 4.46
C LEU A 9 -9.76 8.18 3.17
N THR A 10 -9.47 9.44 2.87
CA THR A 10 -9.85 10.10 1.63
C THR A 10 -8.64 10.26 0.72
N THR A 11 -8.89 10.25 -0.59
CA THR A 11 -7.87 10.54 -1.60
C THR A 11 -7.33 11.95 -1.43
N THR A 12 -6.00 12.08 -1.44
CA THR A 12 -5.30 13.36 -1.37
C THR A 12 -4.35 13.51 -2.55
N PRO A 13 -3.96 14.74 -2.95
CA PRO A 13 -2.95 14.94 -3.99
C PRO A 13 -1.61 14.26 -3.65
N GLU A 14 -1.28 14.15 -2.37
CA GLU A 14 -0.09 13.45 -1.88
C GLU A 14 -0.18 11.94 -2.16
N SER A 15 -1.31 11.30 -1.85
CA SER A 15 -1.52 9.87 -2.14
C SER A 15 -1.55 9.59 -3.65
N GLU A 16 -2.10 10.49 -4.45
CA GLU A 16 -2.09 10.39 -5.92
C GLU A 16 -0.67 10.50 -6.49
N THR A 17 0.12 11.42 -5.97
CA THR A 17 1.52 11.60 -6.39
C THR A 17 2.35 10.36 -6.09
N LEU A 18 2.17 9.79 -4.89
CA LEU A 18 2.86 8.58 -4.46
C LEU A 18 2.40 7.34 -5.25
N ARG A 19 1.09 7.22 -5.54
CA ARG A 19 0.55 6.21 -6.46
C ARG A 19 1.25 6.28 -7.82
N ASP A 20 1.36 7.48 -8.37
CA ASP A 20 1.98 7.67 -9.68
C ASP A 20 3.48 7.33 -9.65
N ALA A 21 4.16 7.58 -8.53
CA ALA A 21 5.54 7.14 -8.33
C ALA A 21 5.67 5.61 -8.39
N TYR A 22 4.76 4.86 -7.77
CA TYR A 22 4.75 3.39 -7.85
C TYR A 22 4.55 2.89 -9.28
N LEU A 23 3.64 3.52 -10.03
CA LEU A 23 3.37 3.16 -11.43
C LEU A 23 4.56 3.48 -12.34
N ARG A 24 5.20 4.65 -12.15
CA ARG A 24 6.43 5.03 -12.87
C ARG A 24 7.58 4.07 -12.58
N ALA A 25 7.71 3.62 -11.33
CA ALA A 25 8.71 2.65 -10.92
C ALA A 25 8.39 1.21 -11.39
N GLY A 26 7.22 0.98 -11.99
CA GLY A 26 6.81 -0.33 -12.48
C GLY A 26 6.49 -1.34 -11.37
N VAL A 27 6.23 -0.87 -10.14
CA VAL A 27 5.83 -1.74 -9.02
C VAL A 27 4.51 -2.45 -9.35
N LEU A 28 3.60 -1.72 -9.99
CA LEU A 28 2.36 -2.21 -10.54
C LEU A 28 2.11 -1.63 -11.93
N THR A 29 1.27 -2.31 -12.70
CA THR A 29 0.80 -1.80 -13.99
C THR A 29 -0.35 -0.81 -13.78
N ALA A 30 -0.63 0.03 -14.77
CA ALA A 30 -1.77 0.95 -14.74
C ALA A 30 -3.13 0.26 -14.57
N LYS A 31 -3.24 -1.04 -14.92
CA LYS A 31 -4.45 -1.85 -14.68
C LYS A 31 -4.72 -2.10 -13.19
N SER A 32 -3.68 -1.97 -12.37
CA SER A 32 -3.70 -2.15 -10.91
C SER A 32 -3.46 -0.82 -10.19
N SER A 33 -3.86 0.31 -10.79
CA SER A 33 -3.68 1.65 -10.21
C SER A 33 -4.39 1.79 -8.86
N GLU A 34 -5.55 1.18 -8.70
CA GLU A 34 -6.31 1.23 -7.46
C GLU A 34 -5.58 0.51 -6.32
N ASP A 35 -4.96 -0.64 -6.60
CA ASP A 35 -4.14 -1.35 -5.61
C ASP A 35 -2.91 -0.53 -5.22
N ALA A 36 -2.26 0.12 -6.19
CA ALA A 36 -1.16 1.05 -5.93
C ALA A 36 -1.63 2.24 -5.06
N HIS A 37 -2.83 2.75 -5.31
CA HIS A 37 -3.40 3.87 -4.56
C HIS A 37 -3.73 3.48 -3.12
N HIS A 38 -4.27 2.27 -2.89
CA HIS A 38 -4.49 1.77 -1.53
C HIS A 38 -3.20 1.73 -0.70
N VAL A 39 -2.09 1.26 -1.30
CA VAL A 39 -0.79 1.27 -0.62
C VAL A 39 -0.30 2.70 -0.36
N ALA A 40 -0.51 3.61 -1.32
CA ALA A 40 -0.15 5.02 -1.17
C ALA A 40 -0.93 5.69 -0.03
N LEU A 41 -2.24 5.47 0.04
CA LEU A 41 -3.09 6.00 1.11
C LEU A 41 -2.64 5.51 2.48
N ALA A 42 -2.39 4.21 2.62
CA ALA A 42 -1.93 3.64 3.88
C ALA A 42 -0.54 4.18 4.27
N THR A 43 0.35 4.37 3.29
CA THR A 43 1.69 4.93 3.51
C THR A 43 1.62 6.39 3.98
N VAL A 44 0.84 7.23 3.30
CA VAL A 44 0.64 8.64 3.66
C VAL A 44 -0.04 8.77 5.03
N ALA A 45 -1.01 7.91 5.32
CA ALA A 45 -1.65 7.82 6.64
C ALA A 45 -0.73 7.24 7.73
N LYS A 46 0.51 6.85 7.40
CA LYS A 46 1.49 6.25 8.32
C LYS A 46 0.96 4.99 9.01
N ALA A 47 0.18 4.19 8.28
CA ALA A 47 -0.26 2.90 8.77
C ALA A 47 0.93 1.95 8.93
N ASP A 48 0.96 1.20 10.03
CA ASP A 48 2.01 0.22 10.29
C ASP A 48 1.90 -1.01 9.38
N LEU A 49 0.65 -1.40 9.04
CA LEU A 49 0.36 -2.67 8.37
C LEU A 49 -0.91 -2.60 7.50
N ILE A 50 -0.83 -3.17 6.30
CA ILE A 50 -1.98 -3.50 5.45
C ILE A 50 -2.30 -4.99 5.61
N VAL A 51 -3.56 -5.31 5.91
CA VAL A 51 -4.06 -6.69 5.90
C VAL A 51 -5.00 -6.88 4.72
N SER A 52 -4.69 -7.82 3.83
CA SER A 52 -5.49 -8.04 2.61
C SER A 52 -5.67 -9.52 2.29
N TRP A 53 -6.88 -9.84 1.81
CA TRP A 53 -7.27 -11.18 1.36
C TRP A 53 -6.97 -11.42 -0.13
N ASN A 54 -6.56 -10.38 -0.88
CA ASN A 54 -6.37 -10.44 -2.33
C ASN A 54 -5.02 -11.04 -2.78
N PHE A 55 -4.20 -11.56 -1.85
CA PHE A 55 -2.86 -12.07 -2.15
C PHE A 55 -2.84 -13.59 -2.15
N LYS A 56 -3.57 -14.19 -3.09
CA LYS A 56 -3.92 -15.62 -2.99
C LYS A 56 -2.75 -16.59 -3.16
N HIS A 57 -1.60 -16.18 -3.68
CA HIS A 57 -0.47 -17.10 -3.85
C HIS A 57 0.85 -16.31 -3.81
N ILE A 58 1.70 -16.51 -2.79
CA ILE A 58 3.19 -16.48 -2.79
C ILE A 58 3.95 -15.29 -3.46
N VAL A 59 3.30 -14.35 -4.15
CA VAL A 59 3.88 -13.57 -5.26
C VAL A 59 3.57 -12.08 -5.09
N HIS A 60 3.92 -11.48 -3.95
CA HIS A 60 3.98 -10.01 -3.81
C HIS A 60 5.22 -9.52 -3.05
N PHE A 61 6.20 -10.40 -2.73
CA PHE A 61 7.44 -9.97 -2.05
C PHE A 61 8.24 -8.95 -2.87
N GLU A 62 8.30 -9.13 -4.19
CA GLU A 62 8.93 -8.16 -5.08
C GLU A 62 8.17 -6.84 -5.13
N GLN A 63 6.85 -6.87 -5.15
CA GLN A 63 6.04 -5.65 -5.14
C GLN A 63 6.13 -4.94 -3.79
N MET A 64 6.10 -5.66 -2.66
CA MET A 64 6.33 -5.08 -1.33
C MET A 64 7.70 -4.40 -1.25
N ARG A 65 8.75 -5.05 -1.78
CA ARG A 65 10.08 -4.42 -1.88
C ARG A 65 10.05 -3.21 -2.81
N GLY A 66 9.34 -3.27 -3.92
CA GLY A 66 9.16 -2.17 -4.86
C GLY A 66 8.46 -0.96 -4.22
N PHE A 67 7.33 -1.18 -3.56
CA PHE A 67 6.61 -0.16 -2.79
C PHE A 67 7.54 0.46 -1.75
N ASN A 68 8.15 -0.36 -0.89
CA ASN A 68 9.02 0.13 0.16
C ASN A 68 10.27 0.85 -0.37
N ALA A 69 10.81 0.43 -1.51
CA ALA A 69 11.89 1.16 -2.17
C ALA A 69 11.44 2.55 -2.63
N VAL A 70 10.28 2.66 -3.28
CA VAL A 70 9.71 3.95 -3.68
C VAL A 70 9.37 4.81 -2.47
N ASN A 71 8.76 4.25 -1.42
CA ASN A 71 8.44 4.95 -0.17
C ASN A 71 9.69 5.63 0.39
N LEU A 72 10.77 4.85 0.55
CA LEU A 72 12.02 5.37 1.09
C LEU A 72 12.65 6.45 0.20
N LEU A 73 12.58 6.30 -1.12
CA LEU A 73 13.07 7.30 -2.07
C LEU A 73 12.27 8.61 -2.01
N GLU A 74 10.96 8.51 -1.79
CA GLU A 74 10.04 9.65 -1.69
C GLU A 74 9.92 10.20 -0.25
N GLY A 75 10.68 9.65 0.71
CA GLY A 75 10.77 10.14 2.10
C GLY A 75 9.73 9.56 3.08
N TYR A 76 8.98 8.54 2.67
CA TYR A 76 8.00 7.84 3.50
C TYR A 76 8.59 6.64 4.26
N GLN A 77 7.85 6.19 5.27
CA GLN A 77 8.17 4.96 5.98
C GLN A 77 7.83 3.72 5.15
N THR A 78 8.49 2.61 5.45
CA THR A 78 8.11 1.30 4.91
C THR A 78 6.78 0.85 5.51
N ILE A 79 6.01 0.09 4.74
CA ILE A 79 4.76 -0.51 5.18
C ILE A 79 4.83 -2.03 5.09
N GLU A 80 4.28 -2.71 6.10
CA GLU A 80 4.09 -4.14 6.02
C GLU A 80 2.79 -4.46 5.29
N ILE A 81 2.80 -5.55 4.51
CA ILE A 81 1.59 -6.08 3.87
C ILE A 81 1.51 -7.56 4.23
N ARG A 82 0.43 -7.96 4.91
CA ARG A 82 0.25 -9.33 5.41
C ARG A 82 -1.09 -9.89 4.98
N THR A 83 -1.15 -11.21 4.92
CA THR A 83 -2.42 -11.91 4.82
C THR A 83 -3.05 -12.05 6.22
N PRO A 84 -4.37 -12.05 6.33
CA PRO A 84 -5.04 -12.17 7.63
C PRO A 84 -4.68 -13.45 8.39
N LYS A 85 -4.27 -14.53 7.70
CA LYS A 85 -3.80 -15.77 8.36
C LYS A 85 -2.47 -15.57 9.10
N GLU A 86 -1.69 -14.55 8.76
CA GLU A 86 -0.39 -14.25 9.39
C GLU A 86 -0.52 -13.30 10.59
N VAL A 87 -1.73 -12.79 10.88
CA VAL A 87 -2.01 -11.79 11.93
C VAL A 87 -3.00 -12.33 12.98
N VAL A 88 -3.29 -13.64 12.97
CA VAL A 88 -4.20 -14.35 13.90
C VAL A 88 -3.43 -15.12 14.95
#